data_AF-A0A3A0G438-F1
#
_entry.id   AF-A0A3A0G438-F1
#
_cell.length_a   1.000
_cell.length_b   1.000
_cell.length_c   1.000
_cell.angle_alpha   90.00
_cell.angle_beta   90.00
_cell.angle_gamma   90.00
#
_symmetry.space_group_name_H-M   'P 1'
#
loop_
_entity.id
_entity.type
_entity.pdbx_description
1 polymer ?
#
loop_
_entity_poly.entity_id
_entity_poly.type
_entity_poly.pdbx_seq_one_letter_code
_entity_poly.pdbx_strand_id
1 'polypeptide(L)'
;MLGEGQGAQLVELTREMAFPGEVVFDPEAVTLIGTYGDELSVHRAKKTWSETLQRSFLLDRGYDYEFQINSDLSYGSFKLTCQFKSACARYAFWRLTNEQAPEAQYIIETAHIPNSDTGQSELSGAGDLRSVLEHEFSKIESSYRRQRSVLNSIVKAVKRIVGNRPAK
;
A
#
# COMPACT_ATOMS: atom_id res chain seq x y z
N MET A 1 -28.54 50.28 -27.47
CA MET A 1 -28.24 50.17 -26.03
C MET A 1 -27.79 48.75 -25.79
N LEU A 2 -26.47 48.57 -25.65
CA LEU A 2 -25.82 47.28 -25.40
C LEU A 2 -25.83 47.05 -23.88
N GLY A 3 -26.48 45.98 -23.43
CA GLY A 3 -26.44 45.55 -22.04
C GLY A 3 -25.13 44.85 -21.76
N GLU A 4 -24.31 45.45 -20.92
CA GLU A 4 -23.00 44.97 -20.49
C GLU A 4 -23.14 43.68 -19.64
N GLY A 5 -22.28 42.72 -19.94
CA GLY A 5 -22.21 41.42 -19.29
C GLY A 5 -21.72 41.54 -17.84
N GLN A 6 -22.38 40.81 -16.95
CA GLN A 6 -21.92 40.63 -15.58
C GLN A 6 -20.97 39.42 -15.51
N GLY A 7 -19.69 39.76 -15.34
CA GLY A 7 -18.66 39.10 -14.56
C GLY A 7 -18.75 37.59 -14.37
N ALA A 8 -17.98 36.85 -15.18
CA ALA A 8 -17.45 35.57 -14.74
C ALA A 8 -16.52 35.83 -13.53
N GLN A 9 -16.95 35.42 -12.33
CA GLN A 9 -16.05 35.30 -11.19
C GLN A 9 -15.00 34.24 -11.54
N LEU A 10 -13.80 34.70 -11.84
CA LEU A 10 -12.60 33.88 -11.94
C LEU A 10 -12.36 33.27 -10.56
N VAL A 11 -12.72 32.00 -10.40
CA VAL A 11 -12.38 31.23 -9.21
C VAL A 11 -10.86 31.04 -9.24
N GLU A 12 -10.13 31.71 -8.34
CA GLU A 12 -8.72 31.43 -8.04
C GLU A 12 -8.62 30.02 -7.41
N LEU A 13 -8.73 28.99 -8.24
CA LEU A 13 -8.64 27.58 -7.86
C LEU A 13 -7.24 27.02 -8.20
N THR A 14 -6.18 27.77 -7.97
CA THR A 14 -4.80 27.30 -8.17
C THR A 14 -3.83 27.96 -7.20
N ARG A 15 -4.11 27.90 -5.89
CA ARG A 15 -2.99 27.72 -4.97
C ARG A 15 -2.66 26.24 -5.03
N GLU A 16 -1.62 25.90 -5.78
CA GLU A 16 -0.95 24.61 -5.66
C GLU A 16 -0.60 24.44 -4.18
N MET A 17 -1.46 23.73 -3.43
CA MET A 17 -1.09 23.29 -2.11
C MET A 17 0.08 22.34 -2.32
N ALA A 18 1.29 22.78 -1.95
CA ALA A 18 2.49 21.95 -1.99
C ALA A 18 2.16 20.61 -1.35
N PHE A 19 2.21 19.54 -2.15
CA PHE A 19 1.89 18.20 -1.70
C PHE A 19 2.80 17.85 -0.51
N PRO A 20 2.27 17.53 0.68
CA PRO A 20 3.09 17.32 1.87
C PRO A 20 3.57 15.86 1.91
N GLY A 21 4.35 15.46 0.91
CA GLY A 21 4.72 14.07 0.70
C GLY A 21 5.64 13.91 -0.49
N GLU A 22 6.96 13.83 -0.27
CA GLU A 22 7.92 13.46 -1.32
C GLU A 22 8.60 12.16 -0.94
N VAL A 23 8.64 11.21 -1.88
CA VAL A 23 9.35 9.94 -1.73
C VAL A 23 10.48 9.88 -2.75
N VAL A 24 11.70 9.69 -2.26
CA VAL A 24 12.94 9.66 -3.06
C VAL A 24 13.64 8.33 -2.87
N PHE A 25 14.05 7.73 -3.97
CA PHE A 25 14.91 6.54 -3.98
C PHE A 25 16.34 6.99 -4.23
N ASP A 26 17.22 6.77 -3.25
CA ASP A 26 18.64 7.07 -3.35
C ASP A 26 19.41 5.78 -3.69
N PRO A 27 19.84 5.58 -4.95
CA PRO A 27 20.54 4.38 -5.36
C PRO A 27 21.98 4.31 -4.85
N GLU A 28 22.61 5.44 -4.51
CA GLU A 28 23.98 5.46 -4.01
C GLU A 28 24.03 4.97 -2.56
N ALA A 29 23.13 5.46 -1.72
CA ALA A 29 23.01 5.02 -0.34
C ALA A 29 22.20 3.72 -0.19
N VAL A 30 21.51 3.28 -1.25
CA VAL A 30 20.49 2.22 -1.21
C VAL A 30 19.45 2.49 -0.11
N THR A 31 18.89 3.70 -0.15
CA THR A 31 17.89 4.15 0.83
C THR A 31 16.64 4.66 0.16
N LEU A 32 15.51 4.46 0.84
CA LEU A 32 14.22 5.03 0.48
C LEU A 32 13.89 6.11 1.52
N ILE A 33 13.62 7.32 1.05
CA ILE A 33 13.43 8.51 1.88
C ILE A 33 12.03 9.07 1.61
N GLY A 34 11.28 9.38 2.66
CA GLY A 34 9.95 9.99 2.57
C GLY A 34 9.87 11.21 3.49
N THR A 35 9.39 12.34 2.98
CA THR A 35 9.21 13.58 3.76
C THR A 35 7.72 13.88 3.87
N TYR A 36 7.23 14.10 5.09
CA TYR A 36 5.81 14.27 5.40
C TYR A 36 5.56 15.51 6.27
N GLY A 37 4.39 16.13 6.10
CA GLY A 37 4.01 17.34 6.85
C GLY A 37 3.52 17.09 8.28
N ASP A 38 3.25 15.83 8.65
CA ASP A 38 2.73 15.49 9.97
C ASP A 38 3.15 14.09 10.46
N GLU A 39 3.08 13.90 11.77
CA GLU A 39 3.50 12.68 12.45
C GLU A 39 2.62 11.47 12.07
N LEU A 40 1.32 11.67 11.86
CA LEU A 40 0.42 10.57 11.54
C LEU A 40 0.72 10.02 10.13
N SER A 41 0.97 10.90 9.16
CA SER A 41 1.33 10.54 7.80
C SER A 41 2.63 9.73 7.74
N VAL A 42 3.68 10.15 8.48
CA VAL A 42 4.94 9.39 8.50
C VAL A 42 4.77 8.00 9.14
N HIS A 43 3.94 7.88 10.18
CA HIS A 43 3.68 6.59 10.83
C HIS A 43 2.83 5.66 9.95
N ARG A 44 1.86 6.21 9.21
CA ARG A 44 1.10 5.46 8.19
C ARG A 44 2.02 4.97 7.08
N ALA A 45 2.85 5.87 6.54
CA ALA A 45 3.79 5.53 5.49
C ALA A 45 4.75 4.42 5.94
N LYS A 46 5.33 4.53 7.14
CA LYS A 46 6.20 3.50 7.71
C LYS A 46 5.52 2.14 7.81
N LYS A 47 4.26 2.11 8.26
CA LYS A 47 3.48 0.85 8.35
C LYS A 47 3.29 0.26 6.96
N THR A 48 2.81 1.04 6.01
CA THR A 48 2.56 0.60 4.63
C THR A 48 3.85 0.14 3.96
N TRP A 49 4.95 0.88 4.07
CA TRP A 49 6.26 0.48 3.55
C TRP A 49 6.69 -0.86 4.14
N SER A 50 6.57 -1.04 5.46
CA SER A 50 6.91 -2.30 6.12
C SER A 50 6.10 -3.47 5.56
N GLU A 51 4.79 -3.30 5.42
CA GLU A 51 3.89 -4.34 4.92
C GLU A 51 4.16 -4.67 3.45
N THR A 52 4.39 -3.65 2.61
CA THR A 52 4.73 -3.83 1.19
C THR A 52 6.07 -4.57 1.04
N LEU A 53 7.10 -4.18 1.80
CA LEU A 53 8.40 -4.83 1.75
C LEU A 53 8.33 -6.30 2.20
N GLN A 54 7.55 -6.60 3.22
CA GLN A 54 7.33 -7.98 3.70
C GLN A 54 6.53 -8.82 2.70
N ARG A 55 5.44 -8.28 2.14
CA ARG A 55 4.53 -9.06 1.29
C ARG A 55 5.04 -9.23 -0.14
N SER A 56 5.58 -8.16 -0.73
CA SER A 56 5.97 -8.16 -2.14
C SER A 56 7.37 -8.73 -2.36
N PHE A 57 8.25 -8.62 -1.37
CA PHE A 57 9.67 -8.99 -1.50
C PHE A 57 10.16 -9.99 -0.43
N LEU A 58 9.29 -10.41 0.50
CA LEU A 58 9.62 -11.37 1.56
C LEU A 58 10.80 -10.92 2.44
N LEU A 59 10.90 -9.61 2.71
CA LEU A 59 11.97 -9.04 3.52
C LEU A 59 11.61 -8.99 5.01
N ASP A 60 12.57 -9.33 5.86
CA ASP A 60 12.47 -9.29 7.31
C ASP A 60 12.99 -7.98 7.90
N ARG A 61 12.12 -7.28 8.64
CA ARG A 61 12.49 -6.03 9.32
C ARG A 61 13.55 -6.28 10.39
N GLY A 62 14.58 -5.43 10.43
CA GLY A 62 15.70 -5.52 11.37
C GLY A 62 16.89 -6.31 10.84
N TYR A 63 16.65 -7.28 9.95
CA TYR A 63 17.70 -8.02 9.26
C TYR A 63 17.95 -7.44 7.86
N ASP A 64 16.91 -7.41 7.03
CA ASP A 64 17.00 -6.97 5.64
C ASP A 64 16.97 -5.45 5.50
N TYR A 65 16.16 -4.77 6.32
CA TYR A 65 16.02 -3.32 6.29
C TYR A 65 15.70 -2.72 7.66
N GLU A 66 15.97 -1.43 7.82
CA GLU A 66 15.68 -0.68 9.04
C GLU A 66 15.05 0.68 8.73
N PHE A 67 14.10 1.10 9.56
CA PHE A 67 13.47 2.42 9.47
C PHE A 67 13.98 3.37 10.54
N GLN A 68 14.24 4.61 10.15
CA GLN A 68 14.52 5.73 11.03
C GLN A 68 13.52 6.84 10.75
N ILE A 69 12.97 7.47 11.79
CA ILE A 69 12.12 8.65 11.67
C ILE A 69 12.85 9.80 12.36
N ASN A 70 13.09 10.87 11.63
CA ASN A 70 13.65 12.11 12.15
C ASN A 70 12.59 13.20 12.01
N SER A 71 12.32 13.93 13.09
CA SER A 71 11.48 15.13 13.05
C SER A 71 12.36 16.36 12.92
N ASP A 72 12.05 17.22 11.95
CA ASP A 72 12.64 18.55 11.85
C ASP A 72 11.63 19.58 12.37
N LEU A 73 11.84 19.98 13.62
CA LEU A 73 10.99 20.96 14.31
C LEU A 73 11.02 22.35 13.66
N SER A 74 12.08 22.67 12.91
CA SER A 74 12.25 23.99 12.29
C SER A 74 11.31 24.18 11.11
N TYR A 75 11.06 23.10 10.37
CA TYR A 75 10.19 23.09 9.18
C TYR A 75 8.85 22.39 9.44
N GLY A 76 8.62 21.87 10.65
CA GLY A 76 7.42 21.11 10.98
C GLY A 76 7.25 19.86 10.11
N SER A 77 8.36 19.21 9.76
CA SER A 77 8.37 18.07 8.83
C SER A 77 8.93 16.81 9.47
N PHE A 78 8.52 15.66 8.94
CA PHE A 78 8.93 14.35 9.41
C PHE A 78 9.57 13.58 8.26
N LYS A 79 10.80 13.12 8.46
CA LYS A 79 11.57 12.36 7.48
C LYS A 79 11.62 10.89 7.89
N LEU A 80 11.08 10.02 7.05
CA LEU A 80 11.22 8.57 7.15
C LEU A 80 12.35 8.11 6.23
N THR A 81 13.33 7.42 6.79
CA THR A 81 14.40 6.79 6.03
C THR A 81 14.31 5.27 6.20
N CYS A 82 14.36 4.52 5.10
CA CYS A 82 14.48 3.08 5.07
C CYS A 82 15.84 2.71 4.48
N GLN A 83 16.68 2.02 5.24
CA GLN A 83 17.97 1.54 4.77
C GLN A 83 17.92 0.04 4.46
N PHE A 84 18.31 -0.34 3.24
CA PHE A 84 18.36 -1.73 2.80
C PHE A 84 19.76 -2.32 3.05
N LYS A 85 19.84 -3.33 3.93
CA LYS A 85 21.10 -3.87 4.44
C LYS A 85 21.54 -5.15 3.74
N SER A 86 20.63 -6.11 3.59
CA SER A 86 20.97 -7.43 3.04
C SER A 86 21.03 -7.45 1.51
N ALA A 87 21.59 -8.53 0.94
CA ALA A 87 21.60 -8.74 -0.50
C ALA A 87 20.17 -8.82 -1.08
N CYS A 88 19.25 -9.53 -0.39
CA CYS A 88 17.85 -9.62 -0.79
C CYS A 88 17.18 -8.23 -0.79
N ALA A 89 17.44 -7.44 0.25
CA ALA A 89 16.93 -6.09 0.39
C ALA A 89 17.42 -5.16 -0.73
N ARG A 90 18.73 -5.22 -1.04
CA ARG A 90 19.33 -4.45 -2.13
C ARG A 90 18.76 -4.83 -3.50
N TYR A 91 18.49 -6.12 -3.72
CA TYR A 91 17.83 -6.58 -4.95
C TYR A 91 16.38 -6.09 -5.03
N ALA A 92 15.63 -6.13 -3.93
CA ALA A 92 14.29 -5.55 -3.87
C ALA A 92 14.31 -4.03 -4.17
N PHE A 93 15.28 -3.30 -3.62
CA PHE A 93 15.48 -1.88 -3.92
C PHE A 93 15.77 -1.67 -5.40
N TRP A 94 16.67 -2.46 -6.01
CA TRP A 94 16.93 -2.40 -7.45
C TRP A 94 15.65 -2.64 -8.26
N ARG A 95 14.80 -3.59 -7.86
CA ARG A 95 13.51 -3.82 -8.52
C ARG A 95 12.58 -2.61 -8.45
N LEU A 96 12.55 -1.91 -7.32
CA LEU A 96 11.77 -0.69 -7.15
C LEU A 96 12.30 0.44 -8.05
N THR A 97 13.62 0.62 -8.17
CA THR A 97 14.20 1.71 -8.97
C THR A 97 14.30 1.43 -10.47
N ASN A 98 14.06 0.19 -10.90
CA ASN A 98 14.13 -0.23 -12.31
C ASN A 98 12.75 -0.66 -12.85
N GLU A 99 11.66 -0.18 -12.25
CA GLU A 99 10.28 -0.42 -12.69
C GLU A 99 9.92 -1.93 -12.77
N GLN A 100 10.59 -2.79 -11.99
CA GLN A 100 10.35 -4.24 -11.96
C GLN A 100 9.30 -4.65 -10.90
N ALA A 101 8.75 -3.68 -10.20
CA ALA A 101 7.68 -3.85 -9.21
C ALA A 101 6.85 -2.54 -9.09
N PRO A 102 6.24 -2.07 -10.19
CA PRO A 102 5.57 -0.77 -10.24
C PRO A 102 4.42 -0.65 -9.24
N GLU A 103 3.75 -1.75 -8.90
CA GLU A 103 2.66 -1.76 -7.92
C GLU A 103 3.19 -1.50 -6.51
N ALA A 104 4.32 -2.14 -6.16
CA ALA A 104 4.96 -1.93 -4.86
C ALA A 104 5.51 -0.50 -4.74
N GLN A 105 6.07 0.03 -5.84
CA GLN A 105 6.54 1.41 -5.91
C GLN A 105 5.38 2.39 -5.71
N TYR A 106 4.27 2.23 -6.44
CA TYR A 106 3.08 3.08 -6.31
C TYR A 106 2.54 3.09 -4.88
N ILE A 107 2.41 1.91 -4.25
CA ILE A 107 1.95 1.80 -2.86
C ILE A 107 2.90 2.51 -1.89
N ILE A 108 4.22 2.44 -2.14
CA ILE A 108 5.23 3.12 -1.34
C ILE A 108 5.12 4.64 -1.49
N GLU A 109 4.99 5.16 -2.71
CA GLU A 109 4.90 6.60 -2.99
C GLU A 109 3.61 7.21 -2.40
N THR A 110 2.50 6.48 -2.48
CA THR A 110 1.17 6.91 -1.99
C THR A 110 0.89 6.53 -0.54
N ALA A 111 1.85 5.92 0.15
CA ALA A 111 1.67 5.30 1.47
C ALA A 111 1.17 6.24 2.58
N HIS A 112 1.32 7.55 2.39
CA HIS A 112 0.90 8.60 3.31
C HIS A 112 -0.56 9.00 3.14
N ILE A 113 -1.13 8.77 1.96
CA ILE A 113 -2.51 9.09 1.66
C ILE A 113 -3.39 8.14 2.49
N PRO A 114 -4.35 8.67 3.28
CA PRO A 114 -5.32 7.82 3.95
C PRO A 114 -5.97 6.89 2.93
N ASN A 115 -5.95 5.58 3.19
CA ASN A 115 -6.82 4.66 2.49
C ASN A 115 -8.26 5.08 2.80
N SER A 116 -8.83 5.94 1.96
CA SER A 116 -10.26 6.03 1.83
C SER A 116 -10.71 4.65 1.33
N ASP A 117 -11.80 4.10 1.86
CA ASP A 117 -12.34 2.80 1.41
C ASP A 117 -12.62 2.77 -0.12
N THR A 118 -12.50 3.91 -0.80
CA THR A 118 -12.46 4.14 -2.24
C THR A 118 -11.17 3.72 -2.97
N GLY A 119 -10.09 3.31 -2.29
CA GLY A 119 -8.84 2.89 -2.96
C GLY A 119 -9.00 1.70 -3.93
N GLN A 120 -9.98 0.81 -3.69
CA GLN A 120 -10.34 -0.23 -4.68
C GLN A 120 -10.98 0.37 -5.95
N SER A 121 -11.64 1.51 -5.84
CA SER A 121 -12.33 2.18 -6.94
C SER A 121 -11.36 2.94 -7.85
N GLU A 122 -10.30 3.54 -7.30
CA GLU A 122 -9.27 4.25 -8.08
C GLU A 122 -8.35 3.28 -8.83
N LEU A 123 -7.96 2.15 -8.21
CA LEU A 123 -7.28 1.05 -8.89
C LEU A 123 -8.12 0.43 -10.01
N SER A 124 -9.45 0.49 -9.90
CA SER A 124 -10.38 0.05 -10.96
C SER A 124 -10.48 1.03 -12.14
N GLY A 125 -10.00 2.27 -11.97
CA GLY A 125 -9.93 3.29 -13.03
C GLY A 125 -8.66 3.23 -13.88
N ALA A 126 -7.60 2.58 -13.39
CA ALA A 126 -6.35 2.34 -14.11
C ALA A 126 -6.50 1.11 -15.03
N GLY A 127 -6.83 1.35 -16.30
CA GLY A 127 -7.16 0.28 -17.26
C GLY A 127 -6.02 -0.72 -17.53
N ASP A 128 -4.79 -0.35 -17.22
CA ASP A 128 -3.56 -1.14 -17.32
C ASP A 128 -3.38 -2.15 -16.16
N LEU A 129 -3.96 -1.90 -14.99
CA LEU A 129 -3.86 -2.77 -13.80
C LEU A 129 -4.99 -3.81 -13.70
N ARG A 130 -5.91 -3.82 -14.66
CA ARG A 130 -7.12 -4.66 -14.64
C ARG A 130 -6.82 -6.16 -14.62
N SER A 131 -5.78 -6.59 -15.33
CA SER A 131 -5.37 -8.00 -15.39
C SER A 131 -4.79 -8.51 -14.06
N VAL A 132 -4.15 -7.62 -13.29
CA VAL A 132 -3.58 -7.93 -11.98
C VAL A 132 -4.69 -8.10 -10.94
N LEU A 133 -5.69 -7.22 -10.98
CA LEU A 133 -6.87 -7.33 -10.14
C LEU A 133 -7.63 -8.64 -10.40
N GLU A 134 -7.85 -9.01 -11.66
CA GLU A 134 -8.51 -10.28 -12.02
C GLU A 134 -7.76 -11.51 -11.46
N HIS A 135 -6.43 -11.48 -11.48
CA HIS A 135 -5.60 -12.56 -10.95
C HIS A 135 -5.68 -12.66 -9.41
N GLU A 136 -5.68 -11.52 -8.70
CA GLU A 136 -5.82 -11.51 -7.24
C GLU A 136 -7.24 -11.91 -6.80
N PHE A 137 -8.29 -11.46 -7.51
CA PHE A 137 -9.66 -11.92 -7.26
C PHE A 137 -9.79 -13.44 -7.45
N SER A 138 -9.15 -14.01 -8.48
CA SER A 138 -9.16 -15.46 -8.71
C SER A 138 -8.49 -16.24 -7.58
N LYS A 139 -7.36 -15.76 -7.05
CA LYS A 139 -6.69 -16.38 -5.89
C LYS A 139 -7.54 -16.33 -4.63
N ILE A 140 -8.16 -15.18 -4.37
CA ILE A 140 -9.06 -14.98 -3.24
C ILE A 140 -10.25 -15.94 -3.35
N GLU A 141 -10.90 -16.02 -4.52
CA GLU A 141 -12.04 -16.92 -4.74
C GLU A 141 -11.66 -18.40 -4.58
N SER A 142 -10.50 -18.81 -5.10
CA SER A 142 -9.99 -20.18 -4.96
C SER A 142 -9.72 -20.54 -3.48
N SER A 143 -9.25 -19.58 -2.69
CA SER A 143 -9.01 -19.75 -1.25
C SER A 143 -10.32 -19.90 -0.48
N TYR A 144 -11.33 -19.08 -0.77
CA TYR A 144 -12.67 -19.22 -0.20
C TYR A 144 -13.32 -20.55 -0.57
N ARG A 145 -13.20 -21.01 -1.82
CA ARG A 145 -13.73 -22.33 -2.24
C ARG A 145 -13.07 -23.48 -1.48
N ARG A 146 -11.75 -23.44 -1.28
CA ARG A 146 -11.02 -24.45 -0.48
C ARG A 146 -11.50 -24.45 0.98
N GLN A 147 -11.59 -23.28 1.61
CA GLN A 147 -12.08 -23.17 3.00
C GLN A 147 -13.51 -23.70 3.15
N ARG A 148 -14.40 -23.40 2.20
CA ARG A 148 -15.78 -23.91 2.20
C ARG A 148 -15.85 -25.43 2.02
N SER A 149 -14.98 -26.01 1.20
CA SER A 149 -14.86 -27.47 1.03
C SER A 149 -14.41 -28.18 2.31
N VAL A 150 -13.45 -27.58 3.04
CA VAL A 150 -12.98 -28.08 4.33
C VAL A 150 -14.10 -28.03 5.38
N LEU A 151 -14.79 -26.90 5.49
CA LEU A 151 -15.95 -26.75 6.38
C LEU A 151 -17.04 -27.79 6.09
N ASN A 152 -17.39 -28.01 4.82
CA ASN A 152 -18.37 -29.02 4.44
C ASN A 152 -17.91 -30.45 4.81
N SER A 153 -16.62 -30.74 4.67
CA SER A 153 -16.04 -32.04 5.05
C SER A 153 -16.10 -32.25 6.57
N ILE A 154 -15.80 -31.22 7.35
CA ILE A 154 -15.89 -31.24 8.82
C ILE A 154 -17.34 -31.44 9.26
N VAL A 155 -18.29 -30.68 8.69
CA VAL A 155 -19.73 -30.82 9.00
C VAL A 155 -20.22 -32.24 8.69
N LYS A 156 -19.79 -32.84 7.58
CA LYS A 156 -20.14 -34.22 7.21
C LYS A 156 -19.51 -35.26 8.13
N ALA A 157 -18.32 -35.01 8.66
CA ALA A 157 -17.67 -35.88 9.65
C ALA A 157 -18.38 -35.80 11.01
N VAL A 158 -18.69 -34.59 11.48
CA VAL A 158 -19.42 -34.37 12.74
C VAL A 158 -20.81 -35.00 12.69
N LYS A 159 -21.56 -34.84 11.60
CA LYS A 159 -22.88 -35.49 11.44
C LYS A 159 -22.80 -37.01 11.49
N ARG A 160 -21.73 -37.62 10.96
CA ARG A 160 -21.50 -39.07 11.07
C ARG A 160 -21.21 -39.51 12.50
N ILE A 161 -20.44 -38.72 13.26
CA ILE A 161 -20.12 -39.02 14.67
C ILE A 161 -21.36 -38.87 15.57
N VAL A 162 -22.15 -37.82 15.34
CA VAL A 162 -23.34 -37.52 16.15
C VAL A 162 -24.51 -38.46 15.79
N GLY A 163 -24.70 -38.79 14.51
CA GLY A 163 -25.76 -39.69 14.04
C GLY A 163 -25.56 -41.18 14.37
N ASN A 164 -24.35 -41.58 14.78
CA ASN A 164 -24.04 -42.96 15.17
C ASN A 164 -24.09 -43.21 16.69
N ARG A 165 -24.66 -42.29 17.48
CA ARG A 165 -24.90 -42.57 18.91
C ARG A 165 -26.14 -43.48 19.04
N PRO A 166 -26.01 -44.75 19.45
CA PRO A 166 -27.18 -45.55 19.76
C PRO A 166 -27.93 -44.91 20.93
N ALA A 167 -29.23 -44.71 20.76
CA ALA A 167 -30.12 -44.32 21.84
C ALA A 167 -30.04 -45.40 22.93
N LYS A 168 -29.64 -44.99 24.13
CA LYS A 168 -29.81 -45.80 25.34
C LYS A 168 -31.21 -45.57 25.89
#